data_AF-A0A2S0JWR7-F1
#
_entry.id   AF-A0A2S0JWR7-F1
#
_cell.length_a   1.000
_cell.length_b   1.000
_cell.length_c   1.000
_cell.angle_alpha   90.00
_cell.angle_beta   90.00
_cell.angle_gamma   90.00
#
_symmetry.space_group_name_H-M   'P 1'
#
loop_
_entity.id
_entity.type
_entity.pdbx_description
1 polymer ?
#
loop_
_entity_poly.entity_id
_entity_poly.type
_entity_poly.pdbx_seq_one_letter_code
_entity_poly.pdbx_strand_id
1 'polypeptide(L)' 'MNKYTGEFYVQSTGNDKIFVGNRVRCSWNSKGYSGGCWHGVITRITSKGIYIDVGNKRDKYVCFVDIQELSISV' A
#
# COMPACT_ATOMS: atom_id res chain seq x y z
N MET A 1 -1.47 -24.44 8.71
CA MET A 1 -1.65 -23.02 9.08
C MET A 1 -1.43 -22.19 7.82
N ASN A 2 -2.51 -21.82 7.14
CA ASN A 2 -2.42 -21.15 5.84
C ASN A 2 -2.18 -19.65 6.07
N LYS A 3 -1.00 -19.18 5.67
CA LYS A 3 -0.66 -17.75 5.66
C LYS A 3 -1.41 -17.11 4.51
N TYR A 4 -2.49 -16.40 4.80
CA TYR A 4 -3.19 -15.56 3.83
C TYR A 4 -2.26 -14.40 3.45
N THR A 5 -1.51 -14.56 2.35
CA THR A 5 -0.84 -13.46 1.66
C THR A 5 -1.92 -12.59 1.03
N GLY A 6 -1.86 -11.26 1.20
CA GLY A 6 -2.90 -10.30 0.85
C GLY A 6 -3.20 -10.19 -0.65
N GLU A 7 -3.79 -11.23 -1.23
CA GLU A 7 -4.41 -11.25 -2.56
C GLU A 7 -5.78 -10.56 -2.55
N PHE A 8 -5.87 -9.36 -1.99
CA PHE A 8 -7.12 -8.61 -1.98
C PHE A 8 -6.94 -7.27 -2.68
N TYR A 9 -7.31 -7.29 -3.97
CA TYR A 9 -7.85 -6.18 -4.75
C TYR A 9 -7.16 -4.82 -4.54
N VAL A 10 -5.88 -4.74 -4.84
CA VAL A 10 -5.43 -3.56 -5.59
C VAL A 10 -5.67 -3.93 -7.05
N GLN A 11 -6.49 -3.17 -7.78
CA GLN A 11 -6.56 -3.25 -9.24
C GLN A 11 -5.20 -2.82 -9.80
N SER A 12 -4.20 -3.69 -9.67
CA SER A 12 -2.95 -3.58 -10.38
C SER A 12 -3.25 -4.00 -11.82
N THR A 13 -2.98 -3.12 -12.76
CA THR A 13 -2.86 -3.40 -14.20
C THR A 13 -1.67 -4.32 -14.53
N GLY A 14 -1.27 -5.20 -13.60
CA GLY A 14 -0.15 -6.13 -13.72
C GLY A 14 -0.11 -7.08 -12.53
N ASN A 15 0.37 -8.31 -12.74
CA ASN A 15 0.55 -9.36 -11.72
C ASN A 15 1.66 -9.04 -10.69
N ASP A 16 1.86 -7.77 -10.36
CA ASP A 16 2.98 -7.31 -9.56
C ASP A 16 2.66 -7.47 -8.08
N LYS A 17 3.31 -8.47 -7.48
CA LYS A 17 3.29 -8.69 -6.04
C LYS A 17 4.08 -7.59 -5.35
N ILE A 18 3.53 -7.02 -4.28
CA ILE A 18 4.24 -6.08 -3.42
C ILE A 18 4.91 -6.81 -2.25
N PHE A 19 6.09 -6.34 -1.87
CA PHE A 19 6.87 -6.87 -0.76
C PHE A 19 7.35 -5.76 0.17
N VAL A 20 7.62 -6.13 1.43
CA VAL A 20 8.34 -5.23 2.36
C VAL A 20 9.69 -4.87 1.75
N GLY A 21 10.03 -3.58 1.80
CA GLY A 21 11.22 -3.01 1.17
C GLY A 21 10.98 -2.44 -0.24
N ASN A 22 9.84 -2.73 -0.88
CA ASN A 22 9.54 -2.09 -2.15
C ASN A 22 9.27 -0.59 -1.96
N ARG A 23 9.84 0.22 -2.85
CA ARG A 23 9.49 1.63 -2.98
C ARG A 23 8.22 1.72 -3.82
N VAL A 24 7.25 2.48 -3.34
CA VAL A 24 5.91 2.54 -3.92
C VAL A 24 5.37 3.97 -3.96
N ARG A 25 4.48 4.19 -4.91
CA ARG A 25 3.56 5.33 -4.97
C ARG A 25 2.15 4.81 -4.69
N CYS A 26 1.54 5.31 -3.63
CA CYS A 26 0.22 4.88 -3.15
C CYS A 26 -0.75 6.06 -3.16
N SER A 27 -1.77 6.01 -4.01
CA SER A 27 -2.90 6.95 -4.02
C SER A 27 -4.08 6.31 -3.28
N TRP A 28 -4.71 7.04 -2.37
CA TRP A 28 -5.78 6.51 -1.53
C TRP A 28 -6.89 7.53 -1.26
N ASN A 29 -8.08 7.00 -0.98
CA ASN A 29 -9.25 7.75 -0.56
C ASN A 29 -9.73 7.21 0.78
N SER A 30 -10.00 8.08 1.75
CA SER A 30 -10.70 7.66 2.97
C SER A 30 -12.09 8.25 3.00
N LYS A 31 -13.09 7.37 3.15
CA LYS A 31 -14.50 7.75 3.30
C LYS A 31 -15.03 8.67 2.19
N GLY A 32 -14.56 8.46 0.95
CA GLY A 32 -15.00 9.23 -0.22
C GLY A 32 -14.27 10.56 -0.45
N TYR A 33 -13.30 10.92 0.38
CA TYR A 33 -12.43 12.09 0.18
C TYR A 33 -11.05 11.66 -0.30
N SER A 34 -10.45 12.45 -1.21
CA SER A 34 -9.07 12.22 -1.64
C SER A 34 -8.12 12.33 -0.44
N GLY A 35 -7.54 11.20 -0.03
CA GLY A 35 -6.61 11.12 1.08
C GLY A 35 -5.19 11.58 0.71
N GLY A 36 -4.90 11.59 -0.59
CA GLY A 36 -3.65 12.06 -1.18
C GLY A 36 -2.82 10.94 -1.80
N CYS A 37 -1.57 11.27 -2.12
CA CYS A 37 -0.61 10.35 -2.73
C CYS A 37 0.66 10.30 -1.86
N TRP A 38 1.05 9.10 -1.44
CA TRP A 38 2.25 8.85 -0.63
C TRP A 38 3.30 8.12 -1.42
N HIS A 39 4.54 8.60 -1.34
CA HIS A 39 5.69 8.00 -2.00
C HIS A 39 6.67 7.57 -0.92
N GLY A 40 7.05 6.30 -0.90
CA GLY A 40 7.83 5.78 0.22
C GLY A 40 8.16 4.30 0.10
N VAL A 41 8.68 3.71 1.18
CA VAL A 41 9.07 2.30 1.23
C VAL A 41 8.08 1.52 2.09
N ILE A 42 7.63 0.35 1.63
CA ILE A 42 6.78 -0.53 2.43
C ILE A 42 7.61 -1.08 3.59
N THR A 43 7.23 -0.75 4.82
CA THR A 43 7.89 -1.26 6.04
C THR A 43 7.18 -2.49 6.60
N ARG A 44 5.87 -2.61 6.36
CA ARG A 44 5.06 -3.73 6.85
C ARG A 44 3.82 -3.95 6.00
N ILE A 45 3.50 -5.21 5.74
CA ILE A 45 2.24 -5.65 5.11
C ILE A 45 1.43 -6.41 6.15
N THR A 46 0.13 -6.13 6.22
CA THR A 46 -0.83 -6.82 7.09
C THR A 46 -1.94 -7.44 6.24
N SER A 47 -2.85 -8.20 6.86
CA SER A 47 -4.03 -8.72 6.17
C SER A 47 -5.02 -7.64 5.71
N LYS A 48 -4.91 -6.40 6.22
CA LYS A 48 -5.86 -5.31 5.95
C LYS A 48 -5.26 -4.14 5.18
N GLY A 49 -3.94 -4.04 5.10
CA GLY A 49 -3.28 -2.88 4.49
C GLY A 49 -1.78 -2.89 4.66
N ILE A 50 -1.17 -1.76 4.31
CA ILE A 50 0.29 -1.57 4.26
C ILE A 50 0.71 -0.37 5.10
N TYR A 51 1.93 -0.44 5.64
CA TYR A 51 2.65 0.66 6.26
C TYR A 51 3.74 1.13 5.31
N ILE A 52 3.82 2.44 5.10
CA ILE A 52 4.75 3.10 4.18
C ILE A 52 5.57 4.12 4.97
N ASP A 53 6.88 3.98 4.95
CA ASP A 53 7.80 5.03 5.38
C ASP A 53 7.93 6.08 4.27
N VAL A 54 7.43 7.28 4.56
CA VAL A 54 7.44 8.45 3.65
C VAL A 54 8.48 9.49 4.06
N GLY A 55 9.51 9.12 4.85
CA GLY A 55 10.55 10.02 5.35
C GLY A 55 10.11 10.90 6.53
N ASN A 56 9.02 10.54 7.20
CA ASN A 56 8.54 11.21 8.40
C ASN A 56 8.90 10.39 9.66
N LYS A 57 8.79 10.99 10.85
CA LYS A 57 9.10 10.30 12.13
C LYS A 57 8.27 9.03 12.40
N ARG A 58 7.21 8.74 11.62
CA ARG A 58 6.34 7.56 11.77
C ARG A 58 5.80 7.10 10.42
N ASP A 59 5.73 5.78 10.25
CA ASP A 59 5.09 5.11 9.12
C ASP A 59 3.63 5.54 8.96
N LYS A 60 3.18 5.55 7.71
CA LYS A 60 1.81 5.85 7.34
C LYS A 60 1.09 4.58 6.94
N TYR A 61 -0.07 4.32 7.55
CA TYR A 61 -0.89 3.16 7.26
C TYR A 61 -1.97 3.48 6.23
N VAL A 62 -2.14 2.62 5.23
CA VAL A 62 -3.27 2.64 4.28
C VAL A 62 -3.96 1.28 4.28
N CYS A 63 -5.29 1.28 4.43
CA CYS A 63 -6.10 0.08 4.27
C CYS A 63 -6.23 -0.27 2.79
N PHE A 64 -6.18 -1.55 2.42
CA PHE A 64 -6.28 -1.95 1.00
C PHE A 64 -7.57 -1.45 0.34
N VAL A 65 -8.69 -1.44 1.07
CA VAL A 65 -9.98 -0.97 0.57
C VAL A 65 -10.01 0.53 0.26
N ASP A 66 -9.06 1.28 0.82
CA ASP A 66 -8.92 2.73 0.62
C ASP A 66 -7.91 3.05 -0.48
N ILE A 67 -7.13 2.06 -0.96
CA ILE A 67 -6.15 2.25 -2.04
C ILE A 67 -6.89 2.36 -3.37
N GLN A 68 -6.69 3.48 -4.06
CA GLN A 68 -7.15 3.66 -5.43
C GLN A 68 -6.13 3.12 -6.43
N GLU A 69 -4.86 3.38 -6.17
CA GLU A 69 -3.76 3.00 -7.04
C GLU A 69 -2.51 2.76 -6.19
N LEU A 70 -1.80 1.67 -6.47
CA LEU A 70 -0.51 1.37 -5.88
C LEU A 70 0.43 0.89 -6.98
N SER A 71 1.52 1.61 -7.18
CA SER A 71 2.54 1.29 -8.18
C SER A 71 3.91 1.15 -7.51
N ILE A 72 4.68 0.16 -7.96
CA ILE A 72 6.08 0.01 -7.57
C ILE A 72 6.88 1.10 -8.29
N SER A 73 7.66 1.88 -7.54
CA SER A 73 8.57 2.88 -8.07
C SER A 73 9.96 2.25 -8.17
N VAL A 74 10.57 2.35 -9.35
CA VAL A 74 11.94 1.88 -9.62
C VAL A 74 12.95 2.84 -9.02
#